data_AF-A0A2M6XDI0-F1
#
_entry.id   AF-A0A2M6XDI0-F1
#
_cell.length_a   1.000
_cell.length_b   1.000
_cell.length_c   1.000
_cell.angle_alpha   90.00
_cell.angle_beta   90.00
_cell.angle_gamma   90.00
#
_symmetry.space_group_name_H-M   'P 1'
#
loop_
_entity.id
_entity.type
_entity.pdbx_description
1 polymer ?
#
loop_
_entity_poly.entity_id
_entity_poly.type
_entity_poly.pdbx_seq_one_letter_code
_entity_poly.pdbx_strand_id
1 'polypeptide(L)' 'MGRFAGKWVVIDPLKNKVIAFAEQLKEIEPLITRLTSDKRPSGTVPAAFKVPRKDEGPYVLIVL' A
#
# COMPACT_ATOMS: atom_id res chain seq x y z
N MET A 1 -3.57 -5.56 -20.01
CA MET A 1 -3.72 -4.54 -18.94
C MET A 1 -3.26 -5.15 -17.63
N GLY A 2 -2.44 -4.46 -16.83
CA GLY A 2 -1.91 -5.01 -15.58
C GLY A 2 -2.97 -5.06 -14.48
N ARG A 3 -3.09 -6.19 -13.75
CA ARG A 3 -4.14 -6.46 -12.74
C ARG A 3 -4.28 -5.36 -11.67
N PHE A 4 -3.19 -4.68 -11.33
CA PHE A 4 -3.14 -3.69 -10.25
C PHE A 4 -2.99 -2.25 -10.71
N ALA A 5 -2.89 -1.99 -12.01
CA ALA A 5 -2.61 -0.65 -12.52
C ALA A 5 -3.68 0.37 -12.07
N GLY A 6 -3.25 1.48 -11.46
CA GLY A 6 -4.11 2.52 -10.91
C GLY A 6 -4.73 2.22 -9.55
N LYS A 7 -4.55 1.00 -9.02
CA LYS A 7 -5.14 0.55 -7.75
C LYS A 7 -4.18 0.78 -6.58
N TRP A 8 -4.73 0.87 -5.39
CA TRP A 8 -4.00 0.71 -4.15
C TRP A 8 -3.76 -0.77 -3.87
N VAL A 9 -2.55 -1.12 -3.45
CA VAL A 9 -2.13 -2.49 -3.17
C VAL A 9 -1.56 -2.57 -1.76
N VAL A 10 -2.01 -3.54 -0.98
CA VAL A 10 -1.48 -3.83 0.36
C VAL A 10 -0.55 -5.04 0.29
N ILE A 11 0.66 -4.89 0.82
CA ILE A 11 1.64 -5.97 0.96
C ILE A 11 1.81 -6.33 2.43
N ASP A 12 1.81 -7.63 2.72
CA ASP A 12 2.33 -8.19 3.97
C ASP A 12 3.84 -8.41 3.80
N PRO A 13 4.70 -7.61 4.44
CA PRO A 13 6.15 -7.66 4.21
C PRO A 13 6.79 -8.95 4.76
N LEU A 14 6.17 -9.59 5.76
CA LEU A 14 6.69 -10.83 6.34
C LEU A 14 6.43 -12.03 5.43
N LYS A 15 5.32 -12.00 4.68
CA LYS A 15 4.95 -13.06 3.73
C LYS A 15 5.43 -12.79 2.31
N ASN A 16 5.92 -11.58 2.04
CA ASN A 16 6.24 -11.09 0.70
C ASN A 16 5.09 -11.31 -0.30
N LYS A 17 3.87 -10.95 0.11
CA LYS A 17 2.65 -11.20 -0.67
C LYS A 17 1.71 -10.01 -0.66
N VAL A 18 1.03 -9.80 -1.78
CA VAL A 18 -0.14 -8.92 -1.86
C VAL A 18 -1.30 -9.59 -1.13
N ILE A 19 -1.90 -8.88 -0.17
CA ILE A 19 -3.00 -9.40 0.65
C ILE A 19 -4.35 -8.72 0.35
N ALA A 20 -4.34 -7.52 -0.24
CA ALA A 20 -5.54 -6.81 -0.68
C ALA A 20 -5.21 -5.78 -1.77
N PHE A 21 -6.21 -5.39 -2.55
CA PHE A 21 -6.14 -4.25 -3.47
C PHE A 21 -7.52 -3.61 -3.63
N ALA A 22 -7.55 -2.30 -3.89
CA ALA A 22 -8.79 -1.54 -4.08
C ALA A 22 -8.58 -0.30 -4.96
N GLU A 23 -9.67 0.28 -5.46
CA GLU A 23 -9.61 1.51 -6.25
C GLU A 23 -9.33 2.73 -5.35
N GLN A 24 -9.85 2.73 -4.12
CA GLN A 24 -9.70 3.81 -3.16
C GLN A 24 -8.92 3.37 -1.91
N LEU A 25 -8.10 4.27 -1.35
CA LEU A 25 -7.33 4.00 -0.13
C LEU A 25 -8.22 3.65 1.06
N LYS A 26 -9.40 4.28 1.16
CA LYS A 26 -10.36 4.08 2.26
C LYS A 26 -10.85 2.63 2.35
N GLU A 27 -10.91 1.91 1.23
CA GLU A 27 -11.37 0.51 1.19
C GLU A 27 -10.37 -0.45 1.84
N ILE A 28 -9.10 -0.07 1.91
CA ILE A 28 -8.01 -0.87 2.52
C ILE A 28 -7.49 -0.27 3.83
N GLU A 29 -8.03 0.87 4.27
CA GLU A 29 -7.62 1.59 5.48
C GLU A 29 -7.55 0.67 6.71
N PRO A 30 -8.53 -0.21 7.00
CA PRO A 30 -8.47 -1.08 8.18
C PRO A 30 -7.28 -2.06 8.20
N LEU A 31 -6.66 -2.31 7.04
CA LEU A 31 -5.53 -3.23 6.91
C LEU A 31 -4.17 -2.56 7.17
N ILE A 32 -4.11 -1.23 7.02
CA ILE A 32 -2.87 -0.44 7.08
C ILE A 32 -2.85 0.58 8.23
N THR A 33 -4.01 0.88 8.81
CA THR A 33 -4.14 1.68 10.01
C THR A 33 -3.83 0.82 11.23
N ARG A 34 -3.00 1.34 12.12
CA ARG A 34 -2.59 0.67 13.36
C ARG A 34 -2.83 1.57 14.57
N LEU A 35 -3.02 0.96 15.72
CA LEU A 35 -3.06 1.68 16.98
C LEU A 35 -1.71 2.36 17.25
N THR A 36 -1.75 3.51 17.91
CA THR A 36 -0.54 4.23 18.34
C THR A 36 0.27 3.45 19.37
N SER A 37 -0.36 2.52 20.07
CA SER A 37 0.29 1.59 21.01
C SER A 37 0.99 0.41 20.32
N ASP A 38 0.79 0.20 19.02
CA ASP A 38 1.45 -0.86 18.26
C ASP A 38 2.93 -0.53 18.08
N LYS A 39 3.79 -1.31 18.76
CA LYS A 39 5.25 -1.13 18.76
C LYS A 39 5.97 -1.99 17.71
N ARG A 40 5.25 -2.69 16.83
CA ARG A 40 5.88 -3.47 15.76
C ARG A 40 6.74 -2.55 14.88
N PRO A 41 7.98 -2.95 14.56
CA PRO A 41 8.89 -2.11 13.80
C PRO A 41 8.36 -1.79 12.40
N SER A 42 8.88 -0.70 11.82
CA SER A 42 8.63 -0.42 10.41
C SER A 42 9.14 -1.57 9.54
N GLY A 43 8.43 -1.89 8.47
CA GLY A 43 8.75 -3.03 7.61
C GLY A 43 8.28 -4.39 8.11
N THR A 44 7.62 -4.49 9.28
CA THR A 44 6.99 -5.74 9.75
C THR A 44 5.47 -5.67 9.83
N VAL A 45 4.88 -4.57 9.33
CA VAL A 45 3.44 -4.34 9.32
C VAL A 45 2.97 -4.17 7.88
N PRO A 46 1.69 -4.50 7.56
CA PRO A 46 1.16 -4.27 6.23
C PRO A 46 1.32 -2.81 5.79
N ALA A 47 1.68 -2.62 4.54
CA ALA A 47 1.86 -1.30 3.94
C ALA A 47 1.11 -1.22 2.61
N ALA A 48 0.60 -0.04 2.28
CA ALA A 48 -0.06 0.22 1.02
C ALA A 48 0.71 1.22 0.16
N PHE A 49 0.62 1.02 -1.15
CA PHE A 49 1.08 1.99 -2.15
C PHE A 49 0.16 1.95 -3.37
N LYS A 50 0.09 3.08 -4.08
CA LYS A 50 -0.66 3.18 -5.33
C LYS A 50 0.23 2.75 -6.49
N VAL A 51 -0.24 1.79 -7.28
CA VAL A 51 0.46 1.35 -8.49
C VAL A 51 0.16 2.35 -9.61
N PRO A 52 1.16 3.02 -10.19
CA PRO A 52 0.94 3.93 -11.32
C PRO A 52 0.31 3.22 -12.51
N ARG A 53 -0.51 3.93 -13.27
CA ARG A 53 -0.88 3.49 -14.63
C ARG A 53 0.33 3.63 -15.56
N LYS A 54 0.28 2.92 -16.70
CA LYS A 54 1.38 2.85 -17.67
C LYS A 54 1.80 4.24 -18.20
N ASP A 55 0.87 5.17 -18.19
CA ASP A 55 0.95 6.54 -18.70
C ASP A 55 1.08 7.62 -17.61
N GLU A 56 1.00 7.27 -16.32
CA GLU A 56 1.02 8.25 -15.22
C GLU A 56 2.43 8.71 -14.80
N GLY A 57 3.49 8.03 -15.25
CA GLY A 57 4.86 8.29 -14.76
C GLY A 57 5.06 7.90 -13.29
N PRO A 58 6.27 8.08 -12.72
CA PRO A 58 6.54 7.71 -11.33
C PRO A 58 5.93 8.72 -10.34
N TYR A 59 5.34 8.23 -9.25
CA TYR A 59 5.00 9.09 -8.11
C TYR A 59 6.26 9.44 -7.32
N VAL A 60 6.48 10.73 -7.05
CA VAL A 60 7.60 11.22 -6.24
C VAL A 60 7.08 11.67 -4.88
N LEU A 61 7.56 11.04 -3.81
CA LEU A 61 7.33 11.52 -2.46
C LEU A 61 8.34 12.63 -2.16
N ILE A 62 7.87 13.86 -2.01
CA ILE A 62 8.69 15.00 -1.57
C ILE A 62 8.54 15.09 -0.05
N VAL A 63 9.65 14.95 0.66
CA VAL A 63 9.73 15.20 2.10
C VAL A 63 10.34 16.59 2.27
N LEU A 64 9.53 17.54 2.75
CA LEU A 64 9.96 18.91 3.07
C LEU A 64 10.30 19.02 4.55
#